data_AF-A0A9Q0HYE6-F1
#
_entry.id   AF-A0A9Q0HYE6-F1
#
_cell.length_a   1.000
_cell.length_b   1.000
_cell.length_c   1.000
_cell.angle_alpha   90.00
_cell.angle_beta   90.00
_cell.angle_gamma   90.00
#
_symmetry.space_group_name_H-M   'P 1'
#
loop_
_entity.id
_entity.type
_entity.pdbx_description
1 polymer ?
#
loop_
_entity_poly.entity_id
_entity_poly.type
_entity_poly.pdbx_seq_one_letter_code
_entity_poly.pdbx_strand_id
1 'polypeptide(L)'
;MFDKCFNNQANILTGVHCYNKATAFGGVGILGKASCAQTRIDNCYMDYNSILLEDPEQMHITNTFFLGDGNVKLRAVNGEVHGLTIVNNMFSGNDNWVPIVSLDQSHAKFHKVGQVVIDNNVVNDMVLKATKARKTVAGKGKKWTADFQSVLVFKDLVSHVDYSLYVKNHGGNTTLPAHAITSVKNNKVVVEATAEVDGVVSVAVDQYLAPGETNQLH
;
A
#
# COMPACT_ATOMS: atom_id res chain seq x y z
N MET A 1 5.37 -8.43 -24.34
CA MET A 1 5.42 -9.90 -24.45
C MET A 1 5.39 -10.41 -23.03
N PHE A 2 4.53 -11.40 -22.75
CA PHE A 2 4.32 -11.95 -21.41
C PHE A 2 5.04 -13.29 -21.32
N ASP A 3 5.72 -13.57 -20.21
CA ASP A 3 6.35 -14.88 -20.03
C ASP A 3 5.35 -15.92 -19.51
N LYS A 4 4.40 -15.50 -18.66
CA LYS A 4 3.29 -16.32 -18.17
C LYS A 4 2.00 -15.50 -18.16
N CYS A 5 0.94 -16.06 -18.74
CA CYS A 5 -0.43 -15.56 -18.66
C CYS A 5 -1.33 -16.71 -18.24
N PHE A 6 -2.21 -16.47 -17.28
CA PHE A 6 -3.29 -17.39 -16.93
C PHE A 6 -4.62 -16.66 -17.08
N ASN A 7 -5.69 -17.41 -17.35
CA ASN A 7 -7.05 -16.88 -17.55
C ASN A 7 -8.10 -17.66 -16.73
N ASN A 8 -7.67 -18.61 -15.88
CA ASN A 8 -8.53 -19.48 -15.06
C ASN A 8 -8.23 -19.25 -13.57
N GLN A 9 -9.10 -19.74 -12.70
CA GLN A 9 -9.02 -19.54 -11.25
C GLN A 9 -8.13 -20.56 -10.52
N ALA A 10 -7.86 -20.30 -9.24
CA ALA A 10 -7.27 -21.24 -8.27
C ALA A 10 -5.84 -21.74 -8.58
N ASN A 11 -5.05 -21.01 -9.37
CA ASN A 11 -3.68 -21.40 -9.69
C ASN A 11 -2.74 -21.25 -8.49
N ILE A 12 -1.63 -21.99 -8.54
CA ILE A 12 -0.44 -21.73 -7.73
C ILE A 12 0.77 -21.64 -8.65
N LEU A 13 1.49 -20.53 -8.57
CA LEU A 13 2.78 -20.33 -9.22
C LEU A 13 3.83 -20.35 -8.13
N THR A 14 4.75 -21.30 -8.20
CA THR A 14 5.84 -21.45 -7.22
C THR A 14 7.17 -21.72 -7.90
N GLY A 15 8.24 -21.08 -7.43
CA GLY A 15 9.59 -21.27 -7.99
C GLY A 15 9.71 -20.80 -9.45
N VAL A 16 8.79 -19.96 -9.93
CA VAL A 16 8.84 -19.45 -11.30
C VAL A 16 9.92 -18.36 -11.36
N HIS A 17 10.88 -18.55 -12.25
CA HIS A 17 11.85 -17.53 -12.60
C HIS A 17 11.42 -16.90 -13.94
N CYS A 18 10.94 -15.66 -13.88
CA CYS A 18 10.71 -14.84 -15.06
C CYS A 18 11.98 -14.04 -15.34
N TYR A 19 12.56 -14.29 -16.51
CA TYR A 19 13.71 -13.58 -17.01
C TYR A 19 13.44 -13.27 -18.49
N ASN A 20 13.96 -12.13 -18.96
CA ASN A 20 13.89 -11.59 -20.32
C ASN A 20 12.87 -10.44 -20.51
N LYS A 21 13.26 -9.46 -21.33
CA LYS A 21 12.64 -8.12 -21.54
C LYS A 21 12.26 -7.40 -20.24
N ALA A 22 13.12 -6.51 -19.75
CA ALA A 22 12.86 -5.72 -18.54
C ALA A 22 11.55 -4.91 -18.60
N THR A 23 10.97 -4.63 -17.43
CA THR A 23 9.80 -3.76 -17.23
C THR A 23 9.99 -2.40 -17.87
N ALA A 24 11.20 -1.83 -17.81
CA ALA A 24 11.55 -0.57 -18.46
C ALA A 24 11.30 -0.58 -19.98
N PHE A 25 11.33 -1.76 -20.61
CA PHE A 25 11.04 -1.95 -22.04
C PHE A 25 9.62 -2.48 -22.30
N GLY A 26 8.75 -2.50 -21.29
CA GLY A 26 7.38 -2.99 -21.36
C GLY A 26 7.25 -4.51 -21.27
N GLY A 27 8.24 -5.20 -20.69
CA GLY A 27 8.09 -6.62 -20.36
C GLY A 27 7.27 -6.84 -19.09
N VAL A 28 6.59 -7.99 -19.04
CA VAL A 28 5.76 -8.41 -17.93
C VAL A 28 6.01 -9.90 -17.76
N GLY A 29 6.52 -10.30 -16.60
CA GLY A 29 6.83 -11.71 -16.35
C GLY A 29 5.54 -12.51 -16.14
N ILE A 30 4.65 -11.99 -15.29
CA ILE A 30 3.38 -12.63 -14.96
C ILE A 30 2.22 -11.66 -15.21
N LEU A 31 1.24 -12.09 -16.00
CA LEU A 31 -0.05 -11.42 -16.16
C LEU A 31 -1.17 -12.26 -15.53
N GLY A 32 -1.86 -11.68 -14.55
CA GLY A 32 -3.13 -12.18 -14.03
C GLY A 32 -4.27 -11.29 -14.48
N LYS A 33 -5.26 -11.86 -15.18
CA LYS A 33 -6.48 -11.13 -15.55
C LYS A 33 -7.54 -11.23 -14.46
N ALA A 34 -8.60 -10.43 -14.56
CA ALA A 34 -9.74 -10.47 -13.63
C ALA A 34 -10.35 -11.88 -13.46
N SER A 35 -10.31 -12.72 -14.50
CA SER A 35 -10.81 -14.11 -14.44
C SER A 35 -9.93 -15.06 -13.62
N CYS A 36 -8.83 -14.58 -13.03
CA CYS A 36 -7.81 -15.40 -12.39
C CYS A 36 -7.90 -15.45 -10.87
N ALA A 37 -9.11 -15.31 -10.34
CA ALA A 37 -9.34 -15.28 -8.90
C ALA A 37 -8.70 -16.47 -8.17
N GLN A 38 -8.40 -16.31 -6.88
CA GLN A 38 -7.87 -17.37 -6.01
C GLN A 38 -6.47 -17.86 -6.42
N THR A 39 -5.74 -17.06 -7.19
CA THR A 39 -4.37 -17.38 -7.60
C THR A 39 -3.35 -16.99 -6.53
N ARG A 40 -2.41 -17.89 -6.26
CA ARG A 40 -1.27 -17.69 -5.35
C ARG A 40 0.03 -17.67 -6.14
N ILE A 41 0.83 -16.63 -5.94
CA ILE A 41 2.18 -16.47 -6.49
C ILE A 41 3.12 -16.47 -5.28
N ASP A 42 3.93 -17.51 -5.15
CA ASP A 42 4.75 -17.75 -3.97
C ASP A 42 6.18 -18.11 -4.39
N ASN A 43 7.18 -17.59 -3.69
CA ASN A 43 8.57 -17.98 -3.88
C ASN A 43 9.04 -17.93 -5.35
N CYS A 44 8.63 -16.88 -6.07
CA CYS A 44 9.02 -16.63 -7.45
C CYS A 44 10.21 -15.67 -7.52
N TYR A 45 10.87 -15.62 -8.67
CA TYR A 45 11.94 -14.67 -8.96
C TYR A 45 11.61 -13.88 -10.22
N MET A 46 11.49 -12.57 -10.07
CA MET A 46 11.20 -11.62 -11.13
C MET A 46 12.47 -10.83 -11.48
N ASP A 47 13.17 -11.27 -12.52
CA ASP A 47 14.46 -10.69 -12.96
C ASP A 47 14.20 -9.55 -13.94
N TYR A 48 14.16 -8.31 -13.42
CA TYR A 48 13.76 -7.09 -14.12
C TYR A 48 12.30 -7.06 -14.62
N ASN A 49 11.49 -8.06 -14.29
CA ASN A 49 10.11 -8.17 -14.77
C ASN A 49 9.09 -7.72 -13.70
N SER A 50 7.94 -7.21 -14.17
CA SER A 50 6.80 -6.92 -13.30
C SER A 50 5.78 -8.06 -13.30
N ILE A 51 4.99 -8.10 -12.22
CA ILE A 51 3.71 -8.79 -12.19
C ILE A 51 2.62 -7.76 -12.48
N LEU A 52 1.78 -8.01 -13.48
CA LEU A 52 0.64 -7.17 -13.83
C LEU A 52 -0.65 -7.91 -13.47
N LEU A 53 -1.46 -7.29 -12.61
CA LEU A 53 -2.78 -7.82 -12.22
C LEU A 53 -3.87 -6.87 -12.70
N GLU A 54 -4.83 -7.37 -13.47
CA GLU A 54 -6.01 -6.63 -13.91
C GLU A 54 -7.19 -7.00 -13.01
N ASP A 55 -7.78 -5.99 -12.35
CA ASP A 55 -8.86 -6.12 -11.35
C ASP A 55 -8.77 -7.38 -10.45
N PRO A 56 -7.72 -7.54 -9.63
CA PRO A 56 -7.47 -8.79 -8.92
C PRO A 56 -8.52 -9.10 -7.85
N GLU A 57 -8.92 -10.38 -7.81
CA GLU A 57 -9.88 -10.92 -6.85
C GLU A 57 -9.28 -12.12 -6.10
N GLN A 58 -9.21 -12.05 -4.76
CA GLN A 58 -8.68 -13.11 -3.89
C GLN A 58 -7.29 -13.63 -4.33
N MET A 59 -6.33 -12.72 -4.52
CA MET A 59 -4.98 -13.08 -4.97
C MET A 59 -3.93 -12.88 -3.89
N HIS A 60 -2.87 -13.67 -3.94
CA HIS A 60 -1.76 -13.63 -2.99
C HIS A 60 -0.41 -13.60 -3.70
N ILE A 61 0.45 -12.67 -3.32
CA ILE A 61 1.85 -12.58 -3.75
C ILE A 61 2.73 -12.57 -2.50
N THR A 62 3.56 -13.60 -2.33
CA THR A 62 4.47 -13.68 -1.18
C THR A 62 5.80 -14.32 -1.50
N ASN A 63 6.79 -14.10 -0.62
CA ASN A 63 8.16 -14.63 -0.70
C ASN A 63 8.84 -14.44 -2.07
N THR A 64 8.37 -13.49 -2.87
CA THR A 64 8.85 -13.27 -4.23
C THR A 64 10.00 -12.27 -4.19
N PHE A 65 11.07 -12.57 -4.92
CA PHE A 65 12.17 -11.64 -5.12
C PHE A 65 11.98 -10.88 -6.43
N PHE A 66 12.02 -9.55 -6.36
CA PHE A 66 11.97 -8.65 -7.51
C PHE A 66 13.32 -7.94 -7.64
N LEU A 67 14.01 -8.17 -8.76
CA LEU A 67 15.27 -7.51 -9.08
C LEU A 67 15.04 -6.45 -10.17
N GLY A 68 15.88 -5.42 -10.18
CA GLY A 68 16.07 -4.54 -11.32
C GLY A 68 14.87 -3.67 -11.65
N ASP A 69 14.25 -3.10 -10.62
CA ASP A 69 13.01 -2.30 -10.69
C ASP A 69 11.75 -3.10 -11.07
N GLY A 70 11.81 -4.44 -11.00
CA GLY A 70 10.63 -5.30 -11.05
C GLY A 70 9.63 -4.92 -9.95
N ASN A 71 8.34 -4.86 -10.28
CA ASN A 71 7.30 -4.43 -9.34
C ASN A 71 5.96 -5.13 -9.57
N VAL A 72 4.98 -4.86 -8.71
CA VAL A 72 3.59 -5.23 -8.95
C VAL A 72 2.83 -4.03 -9.51
N LYS A 73 2.15 -4.22 -10.63
CA LYS A 73 1.27 -3.22 -11.25
C LYS A 73 -0.17 -3.69 -11.17
N LEU A 74 -1.02 -2.90 -10.52
CA LEU A 74 -2.46 -3.14 -10.43
C LEU A 74 -3.14 -2.28 -11.49
N ARG A 75 -3.76 -2.91 -12.48
CA ARG A 75 -4.49 -2.20 -13.54
C ARG A 75 -5.99 -2.26 -13.28
N ALA A 76 -6.60 -1.08 -13.30
CA ALA A 76 -8.05 -0.94 -13.26
C ALA A 76 -8.60 -1.11 -14.68
N VAL A 77 -9.27 -2.23 -14.95
CA VAL A 77 -10.06 -2.43 -16.18
C VAL A 77 -11.51 -2.03 -15.90
N ASN A 78 -12.08 -2.60 -14.84
CA ASN A 78 -13.37 -2.23 -14.26
C ASN A 78 -13.24 -1.44 -12.97
N GLY A 79 -12.02 -1.30 -12.42
CA GLY A 79 -11.79 -0.48 -11.22
C GLY A 79 -12.06 -1.19 -9.90
N GLU A 80 -11.98 -2.52 -9.90
CA GLU A 80 -12.24 -3.35 -8.73
C GLU A 80 -10.96 -4.05 -8.27
N VAL A 81 -10.71 -4.06 -6.96
CA VAL A 81 -9.68 -4.91 -6.36
C VAL A 81 -10.18 -5.41 -5.01
N HIS A 82 -10.18 -6.72 -4.84
CA HIS A 82 -10.76 -7.34 -3.66
C HIS A 82 -9.95 -8.54 -3.17
N GLY A 83 -9.66 -8.61 -1.87
CA GLY A 83 -8.96 -9.77 -1.30
C GLY A 83 -7.53 -9.95 -1.83
N LEU A 84 -6.83 -8.86 -2.13
CA LEU A 84 -5.46 -8.90 -2.63
C LEU A 84 -4.47 -8.80 -1.48
N THR A 85 -3.46 -9.66 -1.47
CA THR A 85 -2.38 -9.64 -0.48
C THR A 85 -1.02 -9.64 -1.18
N ILE A 86 -0.16 -8.68 -0.86
CA ILE A 86 1.22 -8.56 -1.37
C ILE A 86 2.13 -8.38 -0.17
N VAL A 87 2.71 -9.48 0.32
CA VAL A 87 3.38 -9.50 1.63
C VAL A 87 4.67 -10.32 1.63
N ASN A 88 5.63 -9.97 2.49
CA ASN A 88 6.88 -10.71 2.69
C ASN A 88 7.74 -10.84 1.41
N ASN A 89 7.69 -9.86 0.53
CA ASN A 89 8.49 -9.85 -0.69
C ASN A 89 9.75 -8.99 -0.52
N MET A 90 10.76 -9.28 -1.32
CA MET A 90 12.00 -8.50 -1.40
C MET A 90 12.05 -7.78 -2.75
N PHE A 91 12.26 -6.48 -2.71
CA PHE A 91 12.41 -5.64 -3.91
C PHE A 91 13.78 -4.98 -3.92
N SER A 92 14.52 -5.09 -5.02
CA SER A 92 15.81 -4.44 -5.22
C SER A 92 15.83 -3.72 -6.56
N GLY A 93 15.91 -2.40 -6.52
CA GLY A 93 15.91 -1.53 -7.69
C GLY A 93 17.29 -1.20 -8.22
N ASN A 94 17.33 -0.28 -9.20
CA ASN A 94 18.54 0.33 -9.75
C ASN A 94 18.60 1.85 -9.43
N ASP A 95 18.14 2.25 -8.25
CA ASP A 95 18.09 3.66 -7.77
C ASP A 95 17.19 4.59 -8.62
N ASN A 96 16.23 4.01 -9.34
CA ASN A 96 15.21 4.75 -10.08
C ASN A 96 13.98 5.11 -9.22
N TRP A 97 13.97 4.70 -7.94
CA TRP A 97 12.87 4.97 -6.99
C TRP A 97 11.50 4.53 -7.51
N VAL A 98 11.47 3.42 -8.26
CA VAL A 98 10.23 2.84 -8.78
C VAL A 98 9.42 2.30 -7.59
N PRO A 99 8.10 2.57 -7.51
CA PRO A 99 7.28 2.02 -6.44
C PRO A 99 7.09 0.52 -6.59
N ILE A 100 7.17 -0.21 -5.47
CA ILE A 100 7.00 -1.67 -5.44
C ILE A 100 5.57 -2.11 -5.82
N VAL A 101 4.59 -1.24 -5.61
CA VAL A 101 3.23 -1.38 -6.10
C VAL A 101 2.83 -0.09 -6.81
N SER A 102 2.34 -0.21 -8.05
CA SER A 102 1.86 0.92 -8.84
C SER A 102 0.42 0.70 -9.32
N LEU A 103 -0.34 1.78 -9.44
CA LEU A 103 -1.70 1.76 -9.98
C LEU A 103 -1.67 2.21 -11.45
N ASP A 104 -2.10 1.35 -12.36
CA ASP A 104 -2.36 1.67 -13.76
C ASP A 104 -3.84 1.98 -13.92
N GLN A 105 -4.16 3.27 -13.86
CA GLN A 105 -5.51 3.82 -14.02
C GLN A 105 -5.70 4.47 -15.40
N SER A 106 -4.94 4.02 -16.41
CA SER A 106 -5.02 4.55 -17.78
C SER A 106 -6.37 4.26 -18.45
N HIS A 107 -7.08 3.21 -18.00
CA HIS A 107 -8.37 2.78 -18.54
C HIS A 107 -9.54 3.18 -17.63
N ALA A 108 -9.44 2.88 -16.33
CA ALA A 108 -10.43 3.23 -15.32
C ALA A 108 -9.76 3.66 -14.00
N LYS A 109 -10.53 4.24 -13.07
CA LYS A 109 -10.09 4.48 -11.69
C LYS A 109 -10.50 3.31 -10.80
N PHE A 110 -9.70 2.98 -9.80
CA PHE A 110 -10.15 2.11 -8.73
C PHE A 110 -11.23 2.83 -7.90
N HIS A 111 -12.42 2.26 -7.86
CA HIS A 111 -13.55 2.78 -7.08
C HIS A 111 -14.15 1.76 -6.13
N LYS A 112 -13.76 0.48 -6.24
CA LYS A 112 -14.19 -0.58 -5.33
C LYS A 112 -12.95 -1.35 -4.87
N VAL A 113 -12.46 -0.96 -3.70
CA VAL A 113 -11.26 -1.52 -3.07
C VAL A 113 -11.70 -2.16 -1.76
N GLY A 114 -11.43 -3.44 -1.56
CA GLY A 114 -11.80 -4.13 -0.32
C GLY A 114 -10.80 -5.23 0.05
N GLN A 115 -10.57 -5.41 1.34
CA GLN A 115 -9.67 -6.46 1.84
C GLN A 115 -8.28 -6.49 1.17
N VAL A 116 -7.65 -5.33 0.96
CA VAL A 116 -6.32 -5.24 0.32
C VAL A 116 -5.22 -5.05 1.37
N VAL A 117 -4.26 -5.97 1.41
CA VAL A 117 -3.12 -5.94 2.32
C VAL A 117 -1.82 -5.87 1.53
N ILE A 118 -1.11 -4.76 1.65
CA ILE A 118 0.24 -4.59 1.11
C ILE A 118 1.10 -4.20 2.30
N ASP A 119 1.88 -5.14 2.82
CA ASP A 119 2.60 -4.97 4.10
C ASP A 119 3.81 -5.91 4.18
N ASN A 120 4.71 -5.63 5.12
CA ASN A 120 5.91 -6.44 5.40
C ASN A 120 6.76 -6.77 4.16
N ASN A 121 6.83 -5.84 3.20
CA ASN A 121 7.76 -5.93 2.08
C ASN A 121 9.01 -5.14 2.42
N VAL A 122 10.17 -5.64 2.00
CA VAL A 122 11.45 -4.96 2.18
C VAL A 122 11.95 -4.44 0.84
N VAL A 123 12.52 -3.24 0.84
CA VAL A 123 12.93 -2.54 -0.38
C VAL A 123 14.36 -2.06 -0.27
N ASN A 124 15.11 -2.20 -1.36
CA ASN A 124 16.38 -1.52 -1.61
C ASN A 124 16.24 -0.72 -2.91
N ASP A 125 16.65 0.55 -2.90
CA ASP A 125 16.66 1.44 -4.08
C ASP A 125 15.32 1.57 -4.84
N MET A 126 14.21 1.40 -4.12
CA MET A 126 12.82 1.47 -4.61
C MET A 126 11.92 2.18 -3.60
N VAL A 127 10.73 2.61 -4.03
CA VAL A 127 9.76 3.27 -3.15
C VAL A 127 8.83 2.23 -2.50
N LEU A 128 8.91 2.14 -1.17
CA LEU A 128 8.00 1.34 -0.37
C LEU A 128 6.56 1.86 -0.54
N LYS A 129 5.64 0.93 -0.81
CA LYS A 129 4.21 1.17 -0.89
C LYS A 129 3.47 0.15 -0.03
N ALA A 130 2.47 0.61 0.71
CA ALA A 130 1.75 -0.22 1.66
C ALA A 130 0.27 0.20 1.76
N THR A 131 -0.57 -0.66 2.31
CA THR A 131 -1.93 -0.30 2.76
C THR A 131 -2.00 -0.03 4.26
N LYS A 132 -0.88 -0.16 4.98
CA LYS A 132 -0.74 0.14 6.40
C LYS A 132 0.52 0.95 6.64
N ALA A 133 0.44 1.96 7.50
CA ALA A 133 1.60 2.82 7.80
C ALA A 133 1.55 3.40 9.21
N ARG A 134 2.72 3.77 9.74
CA ARG A 134 2.87 4.49 11.01
C ARG A 134 3.76 5.70 10.82
N LYS A 135 3.44 6.80 11.50
CA LYS A 135 4.24 8.03 11.47
C LYS A 135 4.16 8.75 12.80
N THR A 136 5.28 9.34 13.22
CA THR A 136 5.35 10.16 14.42
C THR A 136 5.67 11.60 14.02
N VAL A 137 4.94 12.55 14.58
CA VAL A 137 5.12 13.99 14.36
C VAL A 137 5.31 14.65 15.72
N ALA A 138 6.45 15.27 15.94
CA ALA A 138 6.76 15.99 17.17
C ALA A 138 6.80 17.50 16.91
N GLY A 139 6.40 18.28 17.91
CA GLY A 139 6.51 19.74 17.85
C GLY A 139 5.63 20.45 18.86
N LYS A 140 5.95 21.72 19.12
CA LYS A 140 5.15 22.61 19.94
C LYS A 140 4.06 23.26 19.10
N GLY A 141 2.81 23.10 19.50
CA GLY A 141 1.68 23.66 18.77
C GLY A 141 0.33 23.10 19.24
N LYS A 142 -0.69 23.36 18.43
CA LYS A 142 -2.06 22.85 18.62
C LYS A 142 -2.49 21.86 17.53
N LYS A 143 -1.60 21.58 16.56
CA LYS A 143 -1.92 20.85 15.33
C LYS A 143 -0.71 20.04 14.89
N TRP A 144 -0.92 18.75 14.63
CA TRP A 144 0.08 17.85 14.06
C TRP A 144 -0.53 17.18 12.82
N THR A 145 0.23 17.15 11.73
CA THR A 145 -0.20 16.54 10.47
C THR A 145 0.72 15.39 10.11
N ALA A 146 0.20 14.16 10.20
CA ALA A 146 0.89 12.96 9.73
C ALA A 146 0.52 12.72 8.27
N ASP A 147 1.47 12.99 7.36
CA ASP A 147 1.31 12.81 5.92
C ASP A 147 1.77 11.41 5.47
N PHE A 148 0.86 10.63 4.90
CA PHE A 148 1.12 9.27 4.41
C PHE A 148 1.07 9.14 2.88
N GLN A 149 1.01 10.25 2.12
CA GLN A 149 0.86 10.21 0.66
C GLN A 149 1.97 9.41 -0.05
N SER A 150 3.20 9.46 0.46
CA SER A 150 4.33 8.76 -0.14
C SER A 150 4.26 7.23 0.05
N VAL A 151 3.57 6.74 1.09
CA VAL A 151 3.57 5.32 1.47
C VAL A 151 2.27 4.63 1.06
N LEU A 152 1.12 5.25 1.30
CA LEU A 152 -0.17 4.61 1.00
C LEU A 152 -0.40 4.47 -0.51
N VAL A 153 -0.98 3.34 -0.90
CA VAL A 153 -1.20 2.97 -2.31
C VAL A 153 -2.42 3.68 -2.87
N PHE A 154 -3.55 3.59 -2.18
CA PHE A 154 -4.80 4.20 -2.65
C PHE A 154 -4.90 5.64 -2.16
N LYS A 155 -5.46 6.52 -2.98
CA LYS A 155 -5.74 7.89 -2.57
C LYS A 155 -7.04 7.91 -1.77
N ASP A 156 -7.05 8.64 -0.65
CA ASP A 156 -8.25 8.94 0.14
C ASP A 156 -9.00 7.71 0.65
N LEU A 157 -8.29 6.60 0.88
CA LEU A 157 -8.87 5.32 1.35
C LEU A 157 -8.44 4.95 2.77
N VAL A 158 -8.03 5.92 3.59
CA VAL A 158 -7.76 5.65 5.00
C VAL A 158 -9.07 5.24 5.68
N SER A 159 -9.14 4.00 6.15
CA SER A 159 -10.36 3.40 6.72
C SER A 159 -10.31 3.41 8.24
N HIS A 160 -9.15 3.11 8.81
CA HIS A 160 -8.91 3.11 10.24
C HIS A 160 -7.76 4.05 10.60
N VAL A 161 -7.88 4.70 11.76
CA VAL A 161 -6.85 5.56 12.33
C VAL A 161 -6.77 5.32 13.84
N ASP A 162 -5.59 4.93 14.30
CA ASP A 162 -5.22 4.95 15.71
C ASP A 162 -4.21 6.05 15.94
N TYR A 163 -4.30 6.76 17.07
CA TYR A 163 -3.28 7.71 17.46
C TYR A 163 -3.07 7.78 18.97
N SER A 164 -1.88 8.24 19.35
CA SER A 164 -1.55 8.59 20.73
C SER A 164 -0.87 9.95 20.77
N LEU A 165 -1.16 10.75 21.80
CA LEU A 165 -0.45 12.00 22.09
C LEU A 165 0.37 11.84 23.37
N TYR A 166 1.66 12.14 23.28
CA TYR A 166 2.55 12.31 24.42
C TYR A 166 2.89 13.80 24.57
N VAL A 167 2.59 14.39 25.72
CA VAL A 167 2.91 15.79 26.04
C VAL A 167 4.22 15.84 26.83
N LYS A 168 5.24 16.48 26.26
CA LYS A 168 6.54 16.66 26.93
C LYS A 168 6.44 17.66 28.07
N ASN A 169 7.25 17.46 29.11
CA ASN A 169 7.39 18.38 30.24
C ASN A 169 6.07 18.77 30.90
N HIS A 170 5.15 17.82 31.02
CA HIS A 170 3.91 18.02 31.75
C HIS A 170 4.21 18.10 33.26
N GLY A 171 4.54 19.29 33.75
CA GLY A 171 4.62 19.58 35.19
C GLY A 171 3.26 19.37 35.85
N GLY A 172 3.24 18.92 37.11
CA GLY A 172 2.03 18.44 37.81
C GLY A 172 0.82 19.40 37.92
N ASN A 173 0.91 20.63 37.41
CA ASN A 173 -0.15 21.65 37.43
C ASN A 173 -0.70 22.04 36.05
N THR A 174 -0.28 21.41 34.94
CA THR A 174 -0.90 21.64 33.63
C THR A 174 -2.12 20.75 33.42
N THR A 175 -3.20 21.30 32.87
CA THR A 175 -4.35 20.51 32.42
C THR A 175 -4.00 19.87 31.07
N LEU A 176 -4.26 18.56 30.92
CA LEU A 176 -4.13 17.89 29.62
C LEU A 176 -5.11 18.53 28.62
N PRO A 177 -4.66 18.90 27.41
CA PRO A 177 -5.57 19.46 26.42
C PRO A 177 -6.53 18.39 25.91
N ALA A 178 -7.79 18.77 25.68
CA ALA A 178 -8.67 17.95 24.87
C ALA A 178 -8.12 17.90 23.43
N HIS A 179 -8.18 16.73 22.80
CA HIS A 179 -7.62 16.48 21.49
C HIS A 179 -8.47 15.52 20.66
N ALA A 180 -8.45 15.67 19.34
CA ALA A 180 -9.16 14.78 18.42
C ALA A 180 -8.47 14.75 17.04
N ILE A 181 -8.78 13.71 16.26
CA ILE A 181 -8.57 13.73 14.81
C ILE A 181 -9.63 14.64 14.19
N THR A 182 -9.21 15.60 13.37
CA THR A 182 -10.12 16.53 12.70
C THR A 182 -10.14 16.38 11.17
N SER A 183 -9.20 15.62 10.60
CA SER A 183 -9.18 15.31 9.17
C SER A 183 -8.37 14.05 8.87
N VAL A 184 -8.78 13.32 7.83
CA VAL A 184 -8.07 12.17 7.23
C VAL A 184 -7.87 12.34 5.70
N LYS A 185 -8.12 13.54 5.17
CA LYS A 185 -8.13 13.81 3.73
C LYS A 185 -6.73 13.79 3.11
N ASN A 186 -6.65 13.40 1.84
CA ASN A 186 -5.43 13.29 1.04
C ASN A 186 -4.37 12.39 1.68
N ASN A 187 -4.79 11.30 2.34
CA ASN A 187 -3.91 10.43 3.14
C ASN A 187 -3.13 11.21 4.23
N LYS A 188 -3.68 12.31 4.73
CA LYS A 188 -3.11 13.10 5.82
C LYS A 188 -4.04 13.03 7.02
N VAL A 189 -3.50 12.57 8.14
CA VAL A 189 -4.20 12.60 9.42
C VAL A 189 -3.82 13.88 10.15
N VAL A 190 -4.83 14.66 10.53
CA VAL A 190 -4.66 15.89 11.32
C VAL A 190 -5.20 15.64 12.71
N VAL A 191 -4.32 15.82 13.71
CA VAL A 191 -4.69 15.81 15.13
C VAL A 191 -4.60 17.24 15.64
N GLU A 192 -5.66 17.71 16.29
CA GLU A 192 -5.74 19.05 16.88
C GLU A 192 -6.05 18.98 18.37
N ALA A 193 -5.55 19.98 19.11
CA ALA A 193 -5.70 20.12 20.55
C ALA A 193 -6.24 21.52 20.92
N THR A 194 -6.96 21.63 22.04
CA THR A 194 -7.57 22.90 22.47
C THR A 194 -6.54 23.93 22.98
N ALA A 195 -5.39 23.46 23.47
CA ALA A 195 -4.30 24.29 23.97
C ALA A 195 -2.96 23.91 23.33
N GLU A 196 -2.02 24.85 23.37
CA GLU A 196 -0.68 24.63 22.83
C GLU A 196 0.12 23.76 23.79
N VAL A 197 0.74 22.71 23.25
CA VAL A 197 1.61 21.81 24.01
C VAL A 197 2.82 21.41 23.17
N ASP A 198 3.94 21.08 23.80
CA ASP A 198 5.03 20.37 23.15
C ASP A 198 4.67 18.89 23.07
N GLY A 199 4.07 18.50 21.95
CA GLY A 199 3.47 17.19 21.75
C GLY A 199 4.30 16.29 20.82
N VAL A 200 4.18 14.99 21.04
CA VAL A 200 4.57 13.92 20.10
C VAL A 200 3.32 13.13 19.77
N VAL A 201 2.88 13.21 18.52
CA VAL A 201 1.72 12.46 18.02
C VAL A 201 2.21 11.28 17.20
N SER A 202 1.91 10.07 17.65
CA SER A 202 2.13 8.84 16.88
C SER A 202 0.81 8.40 16.28
N VAL A 203 0.79 8.20 14.95
CA VAL A 203 -0.39 7.85 14.18
C VAL A 203 -0.14 6.54 13.45
N ALA A 204 -1.12 5.65 13.45
CA ALA A 204 -1.18 4.46 12.63
C ALA A 204 -2.45 4.51 11.78
N VAL A 205 -2.33 4.11 10.51
CA VAL A 205 -3.43 4.10 9.55
C VAL A 205 -3.42 2.80 8.77
N ASP A 206 -4.59 2.39 8.30
CA ASP A 206 -4.71 1.39 7.24
C ASP A 206 -5.82 1.73 6.23
N GLN A 207 -5.77 1.02 5.10
CA GLN A 207 -6.73 1.09 3.99
C GLN A 207 -7.54 -0.21 3.85
N TYR A 208 -7.59 -1.02 4.91
CA TYR A 208 -8.31 -2.27 4.91
C TYR A 208 -9.79 -2.01 5.17
N LEU A 209 -10.65 -2.63 4.37
CA LEU A 209 -12.10 -2.62 4.55
C LEU A 209 -12.56 -4.07 4.71
N ALA A 210 -13.07 -4.39 5.89
CA ALA A 210 -13.68 -5.69 6.17
C ALA A 210 -15.01 -5.85 5.42
N PRO A 211 -15.49 -7.08 5.19
CA PRO A 211 -16.84 -7.30 4.69
C PRO A 211 -17.88 -6.53 5.52
N GLY A 212 -18.64 -5.66 4.85
CA GLY A 212 -19.70 -4.87 5.49
C GLY A 212 -19.24 -3.50 6.02
N GLU A 213 -17.95 -3.22 6.07
CA GLU A 213 -17.46 -1.86 6.31
C GLU A 213 -17.62 -1.01 5.05
N THR A 214 -18.10 0.21 5.23
CA THR A 214 -18.15 1.23 4.17
C THR A 214 -17.19 2.34 4.55
N ASN A 215 -16.27 2.66 3.65
CA ASN A 215 -15.51 3.89 3.81
C ASN A 215 -16.46 5.06 3.51
N GLN A 216 -16.69 5.94 4.48
CA GLN A 216 -17.50 7.16 4.31
C GLN A 216 -16.70 8.13 3.43
N LEU A 217 -16.63 7.85 2.13
CA LEU A 217 -16.11 8.78 1.14
C LEU A 217 -17.18 9.87 0.96
N HIS A 218 -17.00 10.99 1.68
CA HIS A 218 -17.68 12.26 1.42
C HIS A 218 -16.83 13.13 0.49
#